data_AF-A0A7W4IC49-F1
#
_entry.id   AF-A0A7W4IC49-F1
#
_cell.length_a   1.000
_cell.length_b   1.000
_cell.length_c   1.000
_cell.angle_alpha   90.00
_cell.angle_beta   90.00
_cell.angle_gamma   90.00
#
_symmetry.space_group_name_H-M   'P 1'
#
loop_
_entity.id
_entity.type
_entity.pdbx_description
1 polymer ?
#
loop_
_entity_poly.entity_id
_entity_poly.type
_entity_poly.pdbx_seq_one_letter_code
_entity_poly.pdbx_strand_id
1 'polypeptide(L)'
;MLEGCTRRLVGGDLSSPDERNAAAVDYLRLFALVCFGWVWLRMTLAAPRRDDGTDHGRRIVATARFFAERVLPQARGLAAQIGAGAGAIMAPDADWF
;
A
#
# COMPACT_ATOMS: atom_id res chain seq x y z
N MET A 1 -1.78 3.61 -9.73
CA MET A 1 -2.61 2.95 -8.70
C MET A 1 -2.94 3.89 -7.56
N LEU A 2 -1.99 4.26 -6.69
CA LEU A 2 -2.23 5.18 -5.57
C LEU A 2 -2.92 6.48 -6.02
N GLU A 3 -2.36 7.17 -7.01
CA GLU A 3 -2.93 8.41 -7.56
C GLU A 3 -4.38 8.22 -8.03
N GLY A 4 -4.70 7.07 -8.63
CA GLY A 4 -6.07 6.74 -9.05
C GLY A 4 -7.01 6.59 -7.86
N CYS A 5 -6.59 5.89 -6.81
CA CYS A 5 -7.37 5.76 -5.57
C CYS A 5 -7.55 7.12 -4.87
N THR A 6 -6.50 7.95 -4.79
CA THR A 6 -6.58 9.30 -4.23
C THR A 6 -7.57 10.16 -5.01
N ARG A 7 -7.52 10.13 -6.34
CA ARG A 7 -8.43 10.89 -7.19
C ARG A 7 -9.89 10.48 -7.00
N ARG A 8 -10.18 9.19 -6.82
CA ARG A 8 -11.55 8.71 -6.56
C ARG A 8 -12.07 9.14 -5.19
N LEU A 9 -11.22 9.10 -4.17
CA LEU A 9 -11.56 9.56 -2.82
C LEU A 9 -11.84 11.07 -2.77
N VAL A 10 -11.02 11.88 -3.44
CA VAL A 10 -11.15 13.34 -3.44
C VAL A 10 -12.19 13.83 -4.46
N GLY A 11 -12.32 13.15 -5.59
CA GLY A 11 -13.14 13.56 -6.74
C GLY A 11 -14.64 13.21 -6.67
N GLY A 12 -15.11 12.59 -5.58
CA GLY A 12 -16.55 12.35 -5.34
C GLY A 12 -17.11 11.02 -5.85
N ASP A 13 -16.28 10.15 -6.43
CA ASP A 13 -16.66 8.80 -6.89
C ASP A 13 -16.94 7.85 -5.70
N LEU A 14 -16.38 8.17 -4.52
CA LEU A 14 -16.67 7.60 -3.20
C LEU A 14 -17.26 8.72 -2.31
N SER A 15 -18.39 9.30 -2.71
CA SER A 15 -18.93 10.50 -2.04
C SER A 15 -19.79 10.22 -0.81
N SER A 16 -20.40 9.03 -0.71
CA SER A 16 -21.18 8.69 0.48
C SER A 16 -20.25 8.44 1.68
N PRO A 17 -20.71 8.72 2.91
CA PRO A 17 -19.95 8.40 4.12
C PRO A 17 -19.51 6.93 4.18
N ASP A 18 -20.38 6.00 3.78
CA ASP A 18 -20.10 4.57 3.82
C ASP A 18 -18.99 4.17 2.84
N GLU A 19 -18.99 4.71 1.62
CA GLU A 19 -17.95 4.48 0.63
C GLU A 19 -16.58 5.02 1.10
N ARG A 20 -16.57 6.18 1.75
CA ARG A 20 -15.33 6.76 2.32
C ARG A 20 -14.80 5.94 3.48
N ASN A 21 -15.70 5.54 4.39
CA ASN A 21 -15.34 4.78 5.59
C ASN A 21 -14.86 3.37 5.21
N ALA A 22 -15.52 2.72 4.26
CA ALA A 22 -15.11 1.44 3.70
C ALA A 22 -13.68 1.49 3.10
N ALA A 23 -13.34 2.57 2.40
CA ALA A 23 -12.03 2.72 1.77
C ALA A 23 -10.91 3.21 2.71
N ALA A 24 -11.22 3.72 3.91
CA ALA A 24 -10.28 4.48 4.73
C ALA A 24 -9.03 3.67 5.15
N VAL A 25 -9.23 2.48 5.71
CA VAL A 25 -8.13 1.63 6.20
C VAL A 25 -7.30 1.07 5.04
N ASP A 26 -7.98 0.59 3.99
CA ASP A 26 -7.31 0.05 2.80
C ASP A 26 -6.47 1.13 2.09
N TYR A 27 -7.00 2.36 2.00
CA TYR A 27 -6.25 3.48 1.43
C TYR A 27 -5.04 3.86 2.26
N LEU A 28 -5.17 3.93 3.60
CA LEU A 28 -4.04 4.23 4.47
C LEU A 28 -2.92 3.19 4.31
N ARG A 29 -3.27 1.90 4.23
CA ARG A 29 -2.30 0.83 4.02
C ARG A 29 -1.67 0.90 2.62
N LEU A 30 -2.46 1.18 1.59
CA LEU A 30 -1.97 1.37 0.22
C LEU A 30 -0.95 2.51 0.17
N PHE A 31 -1.29 3.65 0.77
CA PHE A 31 -0.40 4.81 0.87
C PHE A 31 0.91 4.45 1.58
N ALA A 32 0.81 3.79 2.74
CA ALA A 32 1.98 3.35 3.50
C ALA A 32 2.91 2.45 2.66
N LEU A 33 2.37 1.45 1.95
CA LEU A 33 3.17 0.55 1.11
C LEU A 33 3.96 1.30 0.03
N VAL A 34 3.35 2.29 -0.62
CA VAL A 34 4.02 3.11 -1.64
C VAL A 34 5.11 3.99 -1.00
N CYS A 35 4.81 4.62 0.14
CA CYS A 35 5.79 5.40 0.89
C CYS A 35 7.00 4.56 1.32
N PHE A 36 6.76 3.38 1.89
CA PHE A 36 7.85 2.46 2.27
C PHE A 36 8.63 1.96 1.06
N GLY A 37 7.97 1.69 -0.07
CA GLY A 37 8.65 1.39 -1.33
C GLY A 37 9.64 2.49 -1.74
N TRP A 38 9.22 3.75 -1.65
CA TRP A 38 10.09 4.89 -1.91
C TRP A 38 11.24 5.01 -0.91
N VAL A 39 10.99 4.79 0.38
CA VAL A 39 12.05 4.81 1.40
C VAL A 39 13.08 3.70 1.16
N TRP A 40 12.63 2.48 0.80
CA TRP A 40 13.55 1.39 0.42
C TRP A 40 14.43 1.76 -0.75
N LEU A 41 13.86 2.36 -1.81
CA LEU A 41 14.65 2.85 -2.94
C LEU A 41 15.71 3.86 -2.49
N ARG A 42 15.34 4.83 -1.66
CA ARG A 42 16.31 5.80 -1.12
C ARG A 42 17.42 5.13 -0.31
N MET A 43 17.09 4.15 0.53
CA MET A 43 18.09 3.39 1.29
C MET A 43 19.02 2.61 0.36
N THR A 44 18.51 1.98 -0.70
CA THR A 44 19.37 1.29 -1.68
C THR A 44 20.32 2.24 -2.42
N LEU A 45 19.89 3.47 -2.71
CA LEU A 45 20.73 4.48 -3.35
C LEU A 45 21.83 5.00 -2.42
N ALA A 46 21.54 5.09 -1.12
CA ALA A 46 22.49 5.52 -0.09
C ALA A 46 23.37 4.38 0.46
N ALA A 47 23.07 3.12 0.12
CA ALA A 47 23.77 1.96 0.65
C ALA A 47 25.27 1.96 0.27
N PRO A 48 26.17 1.61 1.21
CA PRO A 48 27.59 1.48 0.91
C PRO A 48 27.84 0.48 -0.22
N ARG A 49 28.61 0.90 -1.22
CA ARG A 49 28.96 0.06 -2.38
C ARG A 49 30.25 -0.73 -2.20
N ARG A 50 31.11 -0.29 -1.28
CA ARG A 50 32.36 -0.96 -0.96
C ARG A 50 32.10 -1.95 0.16
N ASP A 51 32.70 -3.12 0.06
CA ASP A 51 32.69 -4.09 1.15
C ASP A 51 33.64 -3.61 2.25
N ASP A 52 33.09 -3.27 3.40
CA ASP A 52 33.82 -2.92 4.62
C ASP A 52 33.88 -4.11 5.60
N GLY A 53 33.51 -5.32 5.14
CA GLY A 53 33.42 -6.52 5.96
C GLY A 53 32.11 -6.64 6.76
N THR A 54 31.20 -5.66 6.70
CA THR A 54 29.97 -5.65 7.49
C THR A 54 28.72 -6.14 6.75
N ASP A 55 28.83 -6.38 5.42
CA ASP A 55 27.72 -6.82 4.56
C ASP A 55 26.53 -5.84 4.51
N HIS A 56 26.66 -4.65 5.09
CA HIS A 56 25.56 -3.73 5.35
C HIS A 56 24.80 -3.32 4.07
N GLY A 57 25.52 -2.91 3.02
CA GLY A 57 24.90 -2.53 1.75
C GLY A 57 24.17 -3.69 1.07
N ARG A 58 24.73 -4.91 1.13
CA ARG A 58 24.11 -6.11 0.56
C ARG A 58 22.81 -6.47 1.29
N ARG A 59 22.77 -6.35 2.62
CA ARG A 59 21.56 -6.56 3.44
C ARG A 59 20.44 -5.58 3.09
N ILE A 60 20.77 -4.30 2.91
CA ILE A 60 19.78 -3.28 2.50
C ILE A 60 19.18 -3.65 1.14
N VAL A 61 20.01 -3.97 0.16
CA VAL A 61 19.55 -4.32 -1.19
C VAL A 61 18.71 -5.59 -1.19
N ALA A 62 19.14 -6.62 -0.46
CA ALA A 62 18.39 -7.88 -0.32
C ALA A 62 17.00 -7.65 0.31
N THR A 63 16.94 -6.85 1.37
CA THR A 63 15.68 -6.55 2.06
C THR A 63 14.75 -5.68 1.20
N ALA A 64 15.29 -4.69 0.50
CA ALA A 64 14.53 -3.86 -0.44
C ALA A 64 13.93 -4.71 -1.57
N ARG A 65 14.70 -5.67 -2.09
CA ARG A 65 14.21 -6.62 -3.11
C ARG A 65 13.07 -7.48 -2.56
N PHE A 66 13.22 -8.05 -1.37
CA PHE A 66 12.14 -8.79 -0.71
C PHE A 66 10.87 -7.94 -0.57
N PHE A 67 11.01 -6.69 -0.11
CA PHE A 67 9.88 -5.77 0.02
C PHE A 67 9.21 -5.54 -1.34
N ALA A 68 9.98 -5.24 -2.39
CA ALA A 68 9.47 -4.98 -3.73
C ALA A 68 8.75 -6.19 -4.35
N GLU A 69 9.27 -7.40 -4.14
CA GLU A 69 8.77 -8.63 -4.77
C GLU A 69 7.65 -9.29 -3.96
N ARG A 70 7.62 -9.14 -2.62
CA ARG A 70 6.71 -9.89 -1.73
C ARG A 70 5.71 -9.03 -0.97
N VAL A 71 6.06 -7.77 -0.66
CA VAL A 71 5.23 -6.89 0.18
C VAL A 71 4.51 -5.85 -0.66
N LEU A 72 5.24 -5.12 -1.50
CA LEU A 72 4.69 -4.06 -2.35
C LEU A 72 3.54 -4.53 -3.27
N PRO A 73 3.51 -5.75 -3.84
CA PRO A 73 2.38 -6.20 -4.65
C PRO A 73 1.03 -6.22 -3.92
N GLN A 74 1.01 -6.25 -2.58
CA GLN A 74 -0.22 -6.11 -1.77
C GLN A 74 -0.96 -4.80 -2.07
N ALA A 75 -0.24 -3.75 -2.49
CA ALA A 75 -0.84 -2.50 -2.96
C ALA A 75 -1.89 -2.74 -4.05
N ARG A 76 -1.65 -3.74 -4.93
CA ARG A 76 -2.60 -4.08 -6.00
C ARG A 76 -3.92 -4.64 -5.48
N GLY A 77 -3.85 -5.51 -4.48
CA GLY A 77 -5.03 -6.03 -3.79
C GLY A 77 -5.81 -4.91 -3.10
N LEU A 78 -5.12 -4.05 -2.36
CA LEU A 78 -5.75 -2.95 -1.63
C LEU A 78 -6.49 -1.97 -2.55
N ALA A 79 -5.90 -1.64 -3.71
CA ALA A 79 -6.59 -0.79 -4.67
C ALA A 79 -7.81 -1.47 -5.33
N ALA A 80 -7.78 -2.79 -5.48
CA ALA A 80 -8.95 -3.55 -5.92
C ALA A 80 -10.05 -3.55 -4.84
N GLN A 81 -9.69 -3.72 -3.57
CA GLN A 81 -10.62 -3.62 -2.44
C GLN A 81 -11.26 -2.24 -2.35
N ILE A 82 -10.46 -1.16 -2.42
CA ILE A 82 -10.98 0.22 -2.49
C ILE A 82 -11.91 0.39 -3.69
N GLY A 83 -11.62 -0.27 -4.81
CA GLY A 83 -12.44 -0.21 -6.01
C GLY A 83 -13.76 -0.95 -5.92
N ALA A 84 -13.89 -1.95 -5.04
CA ALA A 84 -15.12 -2.71 -4.81
C ALA A 84 -16.18 -1.92 -4.02
N GLY A 85 -15.77 -0.87 -3.31
CA GLY A 85 -16.67 0.02 -2.58
C GLY A 85 -17.29 -0.60 -1.32
N ALA A 86 -18.29 0.07 -0.76
CA ALA A 86 -18.92 -0.31 0.50
C ALA A 86 -19.92 -1.47 0.38
N GLY A 87 -20.40 -1.77 -0.84
CA GLY A 87 -21.51 -2.72 -1.05
C GLY A 87 -21.28 -4.09 -0.40
N ALA A 88 -20.11 -4.69 -0.55
CA ALA A 88 -19.81 -5.99 0.05
C ALA A 88 -19.66 -5.96 1.58
N ILE A 89 -19.33 -4.80 2.16
CA ILE A 89 -19.17 -4.61 3.60
C ILE A 89 -20.53 -4.33 4.26
N MET A 90 -21.40 -3.57 3.58
CA MET A 90 -22.69 -3.14 4.10
C MET A 90 -23.86 -4.07 3.75
N ALA A 91 -23.65 -5.06 2.87
CA ALA A 91 -24.68 -6.01 2.47
C ALA A 91 -25.08 -7.06 3.52
N PRO A 92 -24.17 -7.62 4.34
CA PRO A 92 -24.54 -8.61 5.35
C PRO A 92 -25.45 -8.03 6.44
N ASP A 93 -26.44 -8.80 6.87
CA ASP A 93 -27.25 -8.44 8.04
C ASP A 93 -26.42 -8.62 9.33
N ALA A 94 -26.67 -7.75 10.31
CA ALA A 94 -25.99 -7.83 11.60
C ALA A 94 -26.29 -9.14 12.33
N ASP A 95 -27.49 -9.72 12.14
CA ASP A 95 -27.91 -10.98 12.78
C ASP A 95 -27.22 -12.24 12.20
N TRP A 96 -26.34 -12.08 11.20
CA TRP A 96 -25.60 -13.20 10.60
C TRP A 96 -24.27 -13.50 11.30
N PHE A 97 -23.88 -12.73 12.33
CA PHE A 97 -22.62 -12.84 13.09
C PHE A 97 -22.86 -13.04 14.58
#